data_AF-A0A2P6VVC7-F1
#
_entry.id   AF-A0A2P6VVC7-F1
#
_cell.length_a   1.000
_cell.length_b   1.000
_cell.length_c   1.000
_cell.angle_alpha   90.00
_cell.angle_beta   90.00
_cell.angle_gamma   90.00
#
_symmetry.space_group_name_H-M   'P 1'
#
loop_
_entity.id
_entity.type
_entity.pdbx_description
1 polymer ?
#
loop_
_entity_poly.entity_id
_entity_poly.type
_entity_poly.pdbx_seq_one_letter_code
_entity_poly.pdbx_strand_id
1 'polypeptide(L)'
;MTQAGVIEQPGDAPDRLDGLASLPGRERVLLADPCHFAVTRQDNPHTTDEAGHLHDVDAKRARDQWRQLKATYESLGFATTVVEPEPGLPDLVFCRSTAFPYPDPTDGEASFIPGWMR
;
A
#
# COMPACT_ATOMS: atom_id res chain seq x y z
N MET A 1 10.58 19.34 -23.97
CA MET A 1 9.53 18.45 -23.45
C MET A 1 10.23 17.26 -22.86
N THR A 2 10.37 17.21 -21.54
CA THR A 2 11.10 16.12 -20.87
C THR A 2 10.15 14.92 -20.83
N GLN A 3 10.54 13.84 -21.51
CA GLN A 3 9.83 12.56 -21.49
C GLN A 3 9.65 12.14 -20.03
N ALA A 4 8.44 11.76 -19.65
CA ALA A 4 8.17 11.19 -18.34
C ALA A 4 9.12 10.02 -18.12
N GLY A 5 9.97 10.13 -17.10
CA GLY A 5 11.10 9.24 -16.86
C GLY A 5 10.62 7.84 -16.49
N VAL A 6 10.48 6.98 -17.49
CA VAL A 6 10.43 5.54 -17.28
C VAL A 6 11.85 5.11 -16.94
N ILE A 7 12.01 4.44 -15.80
CA ILE A 7 13.27 3.79 -15.44
C ILE A 7 13.30 2.46 -16.19
N GLU A 8 14.02 2.39 -17.30
CA GLU A 8 14.17 1.16 -18.09
C GLU A 8 15.42 0.38 -17.67
N GLN A 9 16.45 1.10 -17.21
CA GLN A 9 17.70 0.55 -16.70
C GLN A 9 18.04 1.10 -15.31
N PRO A 10 18.83 0.37 -14.49
CA PRO A 10 19.22 0.83 -13.16
C PRO A 10 19.86 2.22 -13.10
N GLY A 11 20.51 2.66 -14.19
CA GLY A 11 21.13 3.99 -14.30
C GLY A 11 20.17 5.13 -14.66
N ASP A 12 18.91 4.84 -15.00
CA ASP A 12 17.90 5.86 -15.31
C ASP A 12 17.28 6.48 -14.04
N ALA A 13 17.53 5.85 -12.88
CA ALA A 13 17.09 6.37 -11.60
C ALA A 13 17.89 7.64 -11.23
N PRO A 14 17.24 8.70 -10.71
CA PRO A 14 17.95 9.90 -10.30
C PRO A 14 18.81 9.66 -9.06
N ASP A 15 20.10 10.01 -9.13
CA ASP A 15 21.03 9.94 -8.00
C ASP A 15 20.74 11.00 -6.91
N ARG A 16 19.94 12.03 -7.24
CA ARG A 16 19.52 13.11 -6.33
C ARG A 16 18.08 13.53 -6.60
N LEU A 17 17.34 13.83 -5.53
CA LEU A 17 15.95 14.25 -5.61
C LEU A 17 15.78 15.79 -5.66
N ASP A 18 16.84 16.55 -5.41
CA ASP A 18 16.81 18.01 -5.19
C ASP A 18 16.25 18.83 -6.38
N GLY A 19 16.19 18.24 -7.58
CA GLY A 19 15.65 18.87 -8.79
C GLY A 19 14.24 18.40 -9.18
N LEU A 20 13.63 17.49 -8.42
CA LEU A 20 12.31 16.96 -8.71
C LEU A 20 11.23 17.88 -8.14
N ALA A 21 10.17 18.10 -8.93
CA ALA A 21 8.99 18.82 -8.44
C ALA A 21 8.38 18.07 -7.25
N SER A 22 7.95 18.82 -6.24
CA SER A 22 7.18 18.23 -5.14
C SER A 22 5.87 17.68 -5.68
N LEU A 23 5.53 16.46 -5.27
CA LEU A 23 4.23 15.89 -5.57
C LEU A 23 3.14 16.63 -4.80
N PRO A 24 1.95 16.81 -5.39
CA PRO A 24 0.80 17.32 -4.65
C PRO A 24 0.51 16.43 -3.45
N GLY A 25 -0.05 17.02 -2.40
CA GLY A 25 -0.52 16.29 -1.23
C GLY A 25 -1.53 15.22 -1.63
N ARG A 26 -1.47 14.05 -0.98
CA ARG A 26 -2.44 12.98 -1.22
C ARG A 26 -3.65 13.22 -0.33
N GLU A 27 -4.84 13.26 -0.90
CA GLU A 27 -6.09 13.50 -0.14
C GLU A 27 -6.92 12.22 0.06
N ARG A 28 -6.50 11.13 -0.57
CA ARG A 28 -7.22 9.84 -0.62
C ARG A 28 -6.34 8.70 -0.13
N VAL A 29 -6.95 7.78 0.61
CA VAL A 29 -6.30 6.57 1.13
C VAL A 29 -7.10 5.35 0.72
N LEU A 30 -6.41 4.35 0.17
CA LEU A 30 -6.98 3.03 -0.09
C LEU A 30 -6.66 2.10 1.09
N LEU A 31 -7.67 1.44 1.61
CA LEU A 31 -7.58 0.41 2.64
C LEU A 31 -8.25 -0.85 2.12
N ALA A 32 -7.93 -2.02 2.66
CA ALA A 32 -8.67 -3.25 2.40
C ALA A 32 -9.22 -3.81 3.71
N ASP A 33 -10.39 -4.42 3.64
CA ASP A 33 -11.03 -5.04 4.80
C ASP A 33 -10.18 -6.23 5.30
N PRO A 34 -9.82 -6.29 6.59
CA PRO A 34 -9.01 -7.37 7.16
C PRO A 34 -9.80 -8.65 7.45
N CYS A 35 -11.00 -8.84 6.90
CA CYS A 35 -11.87 -9.97 7.18
C CYS A 35 -11.15 -11.34 7.08
N HIS A 36 -10.27 -11.49 6.09
CA HIS A 36 -9.49 -12.71 5.82
C HIS A 36 -8.00 -12.60 6.19
N PHE A 37 -7.60 -11.56 6.92
CA PHE A 37 -6.20 -11.37 7.30
C PHE A 37 -5.71 -12.50 8.21
N ALA A 38 -4.58 -13.09 7.83
CA ALA A 38 -3.86 -14.11 8.59
C ALA A 38 -2.39 -14.12 8.19
N VAL A 39 -1.50 -14.55 9.08
CA VAL A 39 -0.09 -14.77 8.74
C VAL A 39 0.06 -16.21 8.27
N THR A 40 0.17 -16.41 6.96
CA THR A 40 0.17 -17.76 6.35
C THR A 40 1.53 -18.18 5.76
N ARG A 41 2.51 -17.27 5.74
CA ARG A 41 3.84 -17.48 5.16
C ARG A 41 4.89 -16.74 5.98
N GLN A 42 6.13 -17.24 5.95
CA GLN A 42 7.30 -16.57 6.53
C GLN A 42 8.03 -15.77 5.45
N ASP A 43 7.53 -14.56 5.15
CA ASP A 43 8.11 -13.65 4.16
C ASP A 43 8.97 -12.54 4.80
N ASN A 44 8.76 -12.26 6.09
CA ASN A 44 9.43 -11.22 6.87
C ASN A 44 9.73 -11.71 8.29
N PRO A 45 10.87 -11.33 8.92
CA PRO A 45 11.17 -11.62 10.33
C PRO A 45 10.03 -11.33 11.33
N HIS A 46 9.12 -10.41 11.02
CA HIS A 46 7.95 -10.09 11.87
C HIS A 46 6.81 -11.10 11.80
N THR A 47 6.88 -12.10 10.93
CA THR A 47 5.80 -13.12 10.77
C THR A 47 6.00 -14.33 11.67
N THR A 48 7.18 -14.49 12.26
CA THR A 48 7.52 -15.65 13.08
C THR A 48 8.07 -15.28 14.45
N ASP A 49 7.82 -16.13 15.43
CA ASP A 49 8.45 -16.06 16.75
C ASP A 49 9.95 -16.44 16.72
N GLU A 50 10.62 -16.39 17.88
CA GLU A 50 12.03 -16.73 18.02
C GLU A 50 12.34 -18.21 17.67
N ALA A 51 11.33 -19.08 17.69
CA ALA A 51 11.43 -20.49 17.32
C ALA A 51 11.11 -20.74 15.83
N GLY A 52 10.70 -19.72 15.08
CA GLY A 52 10.36 -19.81 13.66
C GLY A 52 8.91 -20.22 13.37
N HIS A 53 8.02 -20.22 14.37
CA HIS A 53 6.59 -20.49 14.14
C HIS A 53 5.84 -19.24 13.71
N LEU A 54 4.91 -19.38 12.78
CA LEU A 54 4.06 -18.27 12.33
C LEU A 54 3.23 -17.73 13.50
N HIS A 55 3.08 -16.40 13.56
CA HIS A 55 2.22 -15.77 14.55
C HIS A 55 0.74 -15.99 14.26
N ASP A 56 -0.03 -16.36 15.29
CA ASP A 56 -1.48 -16.37 15.21
C ASP A 56 -2.06 -14.96 15.24
N VAL A 57 -3.08 -14.73 14.41
CA VAL A 57 -3.78 -13.45 14.34
C VAL A 57 -5.07 -13.52 15.18
N ASP A 58 -5.16 -12.64 16.18
CA ASP A 58 -6.45 -12.32 16.80
C ASP A 58 -7.28 -11.47 15.83
N ALA A 59 -8.19 -12.12 15.11
CA ALA A 59 -9.01 -11.47 14.09
C ALA A 59 -9.87 -10.32 14.62
N LYS A 60 -10.34 -10.39 15.88
CA LYS A 60 -11.13 -9.32 16.49
C LYS A 60 -10.24 -8.11 16.76
N ARG A 61 -9.08 -8.34 17.37
CA ARG A 61 -8.11 -7.27 17.65
C ARG A 61 -7.60 -6.62 16.36
N ALA A 62 -7.34 -7.41 15.33
CA ALA A 62 -6.92 -6.90 14.02
C ALA A 62 -7.97 -5.97 13.40
N ARG A 63 -9.26 -6.36 13.45
CA ARG A 63 -10.37 -5.52 12.98
C ARG A 63 -10.52 -4.24 13.80
N ASP A 64 -10.38 -4.32 15.12
CA ASP A 64 -10.48 -3.15 16.00
C ASP A 64 -9.32 -2.16 15.74
N GLN A 65 -8.10 -2.65 15.55
CA GLN A 65 -6.93 -1.85 15.17
C GLN A 65 -7.09 -1.22 13.77
N TRP A 66 -7.61 -1.97 12.80
CA TRP A 66 -7.88 -1.44 11.46
C TRP A 66 -8.93 -0.33 11.47
N ARG A 67 -10.01 -0.49 12.26
CA ARG A 67 -11.03 0.57 12.43
C ARG A 67 -10.44 1.84 13.01
N GLN A 68 -9.56 1.70 14.01
CA GLN A 68 -8.83 2.82 14.60
C GLN A 68 -7.97 3.53 13.55
N LEU A 69 -7.24 2.78 12.71
CA LEU A 69 -6.43 3.33 11.62
C LEU A 69 -7.30 4.10 10.61
N LYS A 70 -8.39 3.49 10.13
CA LYS A 70 -9.33 4.12 9.20
C LYS A 70 -9.90 5.43 9.77
N ALA A 71 -10.40 5.39 11.00
CA ALA A 71 -10.94 6.56 11.67
C ALA A 71 -9.88 7.66 11.85
N THR A 72 -8.61 7.29 12.06
CA THR A 72 -7.51 8.25 12.17
C THR A 72 -7.30 8.97 10.84
N TYR A 73 -7.26 8.25 9.71
CA TYR A 73 -7.18 8.87 8.38
C TYR A 73 -8.36 9.81 8.11
N GLU A 74 -9.59 9.37 8.40
CA GLU A 74 -10.78 10.20 8.22
C GLU A 74 -10.73 11.47 9.10
N SER A 75 -10.26 11.35 10.34
CA SER A 75 -10.11 12.50 11.26
C SER A 75 -9.08 13.54 10.80
N LEU A 76 -8.09 13.09 10.01
CA LEU A 76 -7.08 13.95 9.40
C LEU A 76 -7.53 14.57 8.07
N GLY A 77 -8.77 14.29 7.63
CA GLY A 77 -9.36 14.85 6.41
C GLY A 77 -9.14 14.03 5.15
N PHE A 78 -8.58 12.82 5.25
CA PHE A 78 -8.41 11.94 4.10
C PHE A 78 -9.72 11.24 3.75
N ALA A 79 -10.07 11.20 2.46
CA ALA A 79 -11.15 10.35 1.98
C ALA A 79 -10.67 8.89 1.86
N THR A 80 -11.33 7.97 2.55
CA THR A 80 -10.97 6.55 2.55
C THR A 80 -11.84 5.74 1.59
N THR A 81 -11.22 4.91 0.76
CA THR A 81 -11.89 3.86 -0.03
C THR A 81 -11.49 2.51 0.53
N VAL A 82 -12.47 1.61 0.72
CA VAL A 82 -12.22 0.26 1.25
C VAL A 82 -12.41 -0.76 0.13
N VAL A 83 -11.42 -1.60 -0.08
CA VAL A 83 -11.46 -2.75 -0.98
C VAL A 83 -12.14 -3.91 -0.26
N GLU A 84 -13.04 -4.59 -0.97
CA GLU A 84 -13.71 -5.79 -0.49
C GLU A 84 -12.70 -6.91 -0.22
N PRO A 85 -12.89 -7.69 0.86
CA PRO A 85 -11.98 -8.78 1.18
C PRO A 85 -12.18 -9.95 0.21
N GLU A 86 -11.08 -10.63 -0.15
CA GLU A 86 -11.12 -11.82 -1.02
C GLU A 86 -10.58 -13.04 -0.27
N PRO A 87 -11.34 -14.15 -0.18
CA PRO A 87 -10.84 -15.40 0.37
C PRO A 87 -9.57 -15.88 -0.35
N GLY A 88 -8.55 -16.28 0.41
CA GLY A 88 -7.28 -16.74 -0.15
C GLY A 88 -6.26 -15.64 -0.43
N LEU A 89 -6.62 -14.36 -0.22
CA LEU A 89 -5.68 -13.23 -0.28
C LEU A 89 -5.54 -12.56 1.10
N PRO A 90 -4.91 -13.23 2.10
CA PRO A 90 -4.81 -12.69 3.45
C PRO A 90 -4.01 -11.38 3.51
N ASP A 91 -3.02 -11.22 2.63
CA ASP A 91 -2.14 -10.05 2.56
C ASP A 91 -2.78 -8.82 1.86
N LEU A 92 -4.04 -8.92 1.41
CA LEU A 92 -4.74 -7.82 0.70
C LEU A 92 -4.82 -6.53 1.52
N VAL A 93 -4.78 -6.64 2.85
CA VAL A 93 -4.71 -5.52 3.80
C VAL A 93 -3.50 -4.59 3.59
N PHE A 94 -2.44 -5.08 2.94
CA PHE A 94 -1.25 -4.31 2.60
C PHE A 94 -1.37 -3.67 1.21
N CYS A 95 -2.30 -2.71 1.07
CA CYS A 95 -2.64 -2.06 -0.20
C CYS A 95 -1.47 -1.39 -0.93
N ARG A 96 -0.34 -1.11 -0.25
CA ARG A 96 0.87 -0.57 -0.90
C ARG A 96 1.37 -1.48 -2.03
N SER A 97 1.21 -2.80 -1.88
CA SER A 97 1.69 -3.77 -2.86
C SER A 97 0.76 -3.90 -4.07
N THR A 98 -0.45 -3.32 -4.02
CA THR A 98 -1.49 -3.53 -5.04
C THR A 98 -1.50 -2.45 -6.10
N ALA A 99 -1.02 -1.25 -5.80
CA ALA A 99 -1.01 -0.13 -6.73
C ALA A 99 0.09 0.88 -6.40
N PHE A 100 0.74 1.40 -7.44
CA PHE A 100 1.62 2.55 -7.35
C PHE A 100 0.94 3.79 -7.96
N PRO A 101 0.36 4.69 -7.14
CA PRO A 101 -0.28 5.91 -7.63
C PRO A 101 0.74 7.01 -7.97
N TYR A 102 0.57 7.63 -9.13
CA TYR A 102 1.42 8.70 -9.67
C TYR A 102 0.56 9.77 -10.39
N PRO A 103 1.00 11.04 -10.44
CA PRO A 103 0.38 12.03 -11.32
C PRO A 103 0.75 11.72 -12.78
N ASP A 104 -0.24 11.62 -13.65
CA ASP A 104 -0.02 11.37 -15.06
C ASP A 104 0.76 12.53 -15.69
N PRO A 105 1.85 12.26 -16.41
CA PRO A 105 2.68 13.32 -16.98
C PRO A 105 2.01 14.07 -18.15
N THR A 106 0.91 13.54 -18.70
CA THR A 106 0.21 14.16 -19.84
C THR A 106 -0.78 15.24 -19.41
N ASP A 107 -1.52 15.02 -18.33
CA ASP A 107 -2.56 15.94 -17.84
C ASP A 107 -2.44 16.32 -16.36
N GLY A 108 -1.57 15.65 -15.59
CA GLY A 108 -1.36 15.88 -14.17
C GLY A 108 -2.37 15.18 -13.25
N GLU A 109 -3.34 14.44 -13.82
CA GLU A 109 -4.38 13.75 -13.07
C GLU A 109 -3.83 12.50 -12.37
N ALA A 110 -4.54 12.03 -11.33
CA ALA A 110 -4.09 10.86 -10.60
C ALA A 110 -4.30 9.56 -11.41
N SER A 111 -3.20 8.88 -11.74
CA SER A 111 -3.16 7.55 -12.38
C SER A 111 -2.48 6.53 -11.44
N PHE A 112 -2.56 5.25 -11.78
CA PHE A 112 -1.85 4.21 -11.02
C PHE A 112 -1.38 3.05 -11.90
N ILE A 113 -0.26 2.44 -11.49
CA ILE A 113 0.23 1.18 -12.06
C ILE A 113 -0.25 0.05 -11.15
N PRO A 114 -1.02 -0.94 -11.65
CA PRO A 114 -1.45 -2.09 -10.86
C PRO A 114 -0.25 -2.98 -10.52
N GLY A 115 -0.16 -3.37 -9.25
CA GLY A 115 0.76 -4.40 -8.79
C GLY A 115 0.21 -5.81 -9.04
N TRP A 116 1.10 -6.78 -9.21
CA TRP A 116 0.71 -8.19 -9.29
C TRP A 116 0.61 -8.77 -7.88
N MET A 117 -0.57 -9.27 -7.50
CA MET A 117 -0.76 -10.05 -6.27
C MET A 117 -0.83 -11.53 -6.61
N ARG A 118 -0.10 -12.37 -5.86
CA ARG A 118 -0.14 -13.84 -5.93
C ARG A 118 -0.29 -14.44 -4.54
#